data_AF-F3GLJ7-F1
#
_entry.id   AF-F3GLJ7-F1
#
_cell.length_a   1.000
_cell.length_b   1.000
_cell.length_c   1.000
_cell.angle_alpha   90.00
_cell.angle_beta   90.00
_cell.angle_gamma   90.00
#
_symmetry.space_group_name_H-M   'P 1'
#
loop_
_entity.id
_entity.type
_entity.pdbx_description
1 polymer ?
#
loop_
_entity_poly.entity_id
_entity_poly.type
_entity_poly.pdbx_seq_one_letter_code
_entity_poly.pdbx_strand_id
1 'polypeptide(L)'
;KIFESQDSAVRGILADEVKAGDIVIIRYEGPKGGPGMQEMLYPTSYLKSKGLGKDCALLTDGRFSGGTSGLSIGHASPEAAAGGAIGLVRDGDKVLIDIPNRSINLLIDDAEMAERRAEQDKKGWKPVESRPRKVTTALKAYALLAT
;
A
#
# COMPACT_ATOMS: atom_id res chain seq x y z
N LYS A 1 7.49 1.52 6.25
CA LYS A 1 7.31 2.88 5.68
C LYS A 1 6.03 2.94 4.84
N ILE A 2 5.18 3.93 5.04
CA ILE A 2 3.86 4.02 4.38
C ILE A 2 3.80 5.16 3.36
N PHE A 3 3.11 4.88 2.26
CA PHE A 3 2.85 5.81 1.16
C PHE A 3 1.40 5.64 0.68
N GLU A 4 0.75 6.73 0.27
CA GLU A 4 -0.67 6.75 -0.13
C GLU A 4 -0.87 6.89 -1.65
N SER A 5 0.23 6.81 -2.39
CA SER A 5 0.26 6.78 -3.84
C SER A 5 1.59 6.21 -4.36
N GLN A 6 1.59 5.68 -5.58
CA GLN A 6 2.81 5.33 -6.29
C GLN A 6 3.80 6.50 -6.32
N ASP A 7 3.32 7.71 -6.61
CA ASP A 7 4.17 8.90 -6.75
C ASP A 7 4.85 9.28 -5.43
N SER A 8 4.15 9.15 -4.30
CA SER A 8 4.74 9.33 -2.97
C SER A 8 5.79 8.26 -2.65
N ALA A 9 5.51 6.99 -2.98
CA ALA A 9 6.46 5.90 -2.76
C ALA A 9 7.73 6.07 -3.60
N VAL A 10 7.58 6.43 -4.87
CA VAL A 10 8.71 6.73 -5.77
C VAL A 10 9.56 7.86 -5.19
N ARG A 11 8.94 8.97 -4.77
CA ARG A 11 9.66 10.09 -4.15
C ARG A 11 10.40 9.66 -2.88
N GLY A 12 9.74 8.94 -1.98
CA GLY A 12 10.34 8.48 -0.72
C GLY A 12 11.50 7.50 -0.93
N ILE A 13 11.39 6.58 -1.90
CA ILE A 13 12.50 5.68 -2.26
C ILE A 13 13.69 6.48 -2.81
N LEU A 14 13.44 7.40 -3.74
CA LEU A 14 14.52 8.18 -4.37
C LEU A 14 15.19 9.16 -3.39
N ALA A 15 14.44 9.69 -2.43
CA ALA A 15 14.90 10.57 -1.37
C ALA A 15 15.56 9.84 -0.19
N ASP A 16 15.82 8.54 -0.31
CA ASP A 16 16.43 7.69 0.72
C ASP A 16 15.63 7.65 2.04
N GLU A 17 14.31 7.87 2.01
CA GLU A 17 13.45 7.69 3.18
C GLU A 17 13.20 6.21 3.51
N VAL A 18 13.30 5.34 2.50
CA VAL A 18 13.21 3.88 2.66
C VAL A 18 14.59 3.33 3.00
N LYS A 19 14.66 2.51 4.05
CA LYS A 19 15.89 1.89 4.55
C LYS A 19 15.80 0.35 4.50
N ALA A 20 16.96 -0.30 4.51
CA ALA A 20 17.03 -1.76 4.59
C ALA A 20 16.23 -2.29 5.79
N GLY A 21 15.45 -3.35 5.58
CA GLY A 21 14.51 -3.89 6.56
C GLY A 21 13.11 -3.29 6.50
N ASP A 22 12.89 -2.20 5.77
CA ASP A 22 11.55 -1.62 5.62
C ASP A 22 10.62 -2.52 4.80
N ILE A 23 9.37 -2.59 5.25
CA ILE A 23 8.24 -2.98 4.41
C ILE A 23 7.62 -1.68 3.89
N VAL A 24 7.72 -1.48 2.59
CA VAL A 24 7.18 -0.33 1.87
C VAL A 24 5.72 -0.62 1.52
N ILE A 25 4.80 0.03 2.23
CA ILE A 25 3.37 -0.14 2.05
C ILE A 25 2.84 1.00 1.17
N ILE A 26 2.25 0.65 0.04
CA ILE A 26 1.62 1.60 -0.89
C ILE A 26 0.12 1.32 -0.87
N ARG A 27 -0.65 2.16 -0.21
CA ARG A 27 -2.09 1.98 -0.02
C ARG A 27 -2.91 2.99 -0.82
N TYR A 28 -4.22 2.73 -0.93
CA TYR A 28 -5.14 3.49 -1.77
C TYR A 28 -4.80 3.41 -3.27
N GLU A 29 -4.16 2.33 -3.70
CA GLU A 29 -3.95 2.02 -5.13
C GLU A 29 -4.85 0.87 -5.61
N GLY A 30 -5.77 0.41 -4.76
CA GLY A 30 -6.77 -0.60 -5.09
C GLY A 30 -7.87 -0.14 -6.05
N PRO A 31 -8.85 -1.02 -6.34
CA PRO A 31 -9.94 -0.74 -7.28
C PRO A 31 -10.70 0.57 -6.99
N LYS A 32 -11.02 0.84 -5.73
CA LYS A 32 -11.74 2.05 -5.28
C LYS A 32 -10.79 3.19 -4.94
N GLY A 33 -9.69 2.90 -4.26
CA GLY A 33 -8.73 3.90 -3.78
C GLY A 33 -7.98 4.61 -4.90
N GLY A 34 -7.58 3.87 -5.95
CA GLY A 34 -6.81 4.40 -7.08
C GLY A 34 -7.55 5.53 -7.82
N PRO A 35 -8.80 5.32 -8.29
CA PRO A 35 -9.44 4.07 -8.69
C PRO A 35 -8.82 3.41 -9.92
N GLY A 36 -9.17 2.14 -10.14
CA GLY A 36 -8.82 1.35 -11.33
C GLY A 36 -7.64 0.40 -11.15
N MET A 37 -7.15 0.23 -9.91
CA MET A 37 -6.08 -0.70 -9.56
C MET A 37 -4.88 -0.59 -10.51
N GLN A 38 -4.24 0.57 -10.56
CA GLN A 38 -3.18 0.85 -11.55
C GLN A 38 -1.99 -0.11 -11.37
N GLU A 39 -1.37 -0.50 -12.48
CA GLU A 39 -0.14 -1.29 -12.44
C GLU A 39 1.04 -0.41 -12.06
N MET A 40 1.79 -0.83 -11.04
CA MET A 40 2.97 -0.12 -10.58
C MET A 40 4.25 -0.85 -10.96
N LEU A 41 5.10 -0.19 -11.76
CA LEU A 41 6.44 -0.67 -12.13
C LEU A 41 7.56 0.14 -11.46
N TYR A 42 7.31 1.42 -11.18
CA TYR A 42 8.38 2.33 -10.74
C TYR A 42 8.87 2.08 -9.30
N PRO A 43 8.01 1.83 -8.29
CA PRO A 43 8.48 1.56 -6.94
C PRO A 43 9.44 0.35 -6.88
N THR A 44 9.10 -0.72 -7.60
CA THR A 44 9.91 -1.94 -7.64
C THR A 44 11.26 -1.70 -8.33
N SER A 45 11.24 -0.97 -9.45
CA SER A 45 12.45 -0.61 -10.20
C SER A 45 13.41 0.27 -9.39
N TYR A 46 12.88 1.29 -8.71
CA TYR A 46 13.73 2.21 -7.94
C TYR A 46 14.24 1.61 -6.64
N LEU A 47 13.46 0.74 -5.99
CA LEU A 47 13.92 0.01 -4.82
C LEU A 47 15.12 -0.87 -5.18
N LYS A 48 15.05 -1.55 -6.33
CA LYS A 48 16.18 -2.31 -6.89
C LYS A 48 17.37 -1.41 -7.22
N SER A 49 17.17 -0.25 -7.86
CA SER A 49 18.28 0.65 -8.21
C SER A 49 18.99 1.24 -6.99
N LYS A 50 18.28 1.41 -5.87
CA LYS A 50 18.84 1.81 -4.58
C LYS A 50 19.56 0.66 -3.84
N GLY A 51 19.62 -0.54 -4.44
CA GLY A 51 20.23 -1.72 -3.83
C GLY A 51 19.38 -2.40 -2.75
N LEU A 52 18.15 -1.94 -2.53
CA LEU A 52 17.27 -2.38 -1.44
C LEU A 52 16.35 -3.55 -1.80
N GLY A 53 16.41 -4.04 -3.04
CA GLY A 53 15.47 -5.06 -3.54
C GLY A 53 15.53 -6.43 -2.85
N LYS A 54 16.59 -6.72 -2.08
CA LYS A 54 16.70 -7.94 -1.25
C LYS A 54 16.43 -7.69 0.23
N ASP A 55 16.51 -6.43 0.66
CA ASP A 55 16.45 -6.04 2.08
C ASP A 55 15.09 -5.45 2.47
N CYS A 56 14.29 -5.05 1.49
CA CYS A 56 12.96 -4.48 1.67
C CYS A 56 11.89 -5.33 0.98
N ALA A 57 10.67 -5.27 1.51
CA ALA A 57 9.49 -5.81 0.84
C ALA A 57 8.57 -4.68 0.37
N LEU A 58 7.75 -4.97 -0.64
CA LEU A 58 6.69 -4.10 -1.14
C LEU A 58 5.33 -4.75 -0.91
N LEU A 59 4.38 -3.99 -0.36
CA LEU A 59 3.01 -4.43 -0.12
C LEU A 59 2.02 -3.37 -0.62
N THR A 60 1.01 -3.77 -1.38
CA THR A 60 -0.01 -2.84 -1.88
C THR A 60 -1.38 -3.48 -2.00
N ASP A 61 -2.42 -2.65 -1.84
CA ASP A 61 -3.79 -2.96 -2.24
C ASP A 61 -4.03 -2.78 -3.76
N GLY A 62 -3.08 -2.18 -4.48
CA GLY A 62 -3.01 -2.13 -5.94
C GLY A 62 -2.33 -3.36 -6.54
N ARG A 63 -1.70 -3.21 -7.72
CA ARG A 63 -0.98 -4.31 -8.39
C ARG A 63 0.42 -3.89 -8.84
N PHE A 64 1.37 -4.81 -8.80
CA PHE A 64 2.71 -4.64 -9.34
C PHE A 64 2.84 -5.26 -10.73
N SER A 65 3.79 -4.75 -11.52
CA SER A 65 4.05 -5.27 -12.86
C SER A 65 4.80 -6.60 -12.86
N GLY A 66 4.61 -7.43 -13.89
CA GLY A 66 5.29 -8.72 -14.05
C GLY A 66 6.82 -8.66 -14.14
N GLY A 67 7.40 -7.48 -14.42
CA GLY A 67 8.86 -7.25 -14.40
C GLY A 67 9.46 -7.06 -12.99
N THR A 68 8.65 -7.23 -11.95
CA THR A 68 9.04 -6.99 -10.56
C THR A 68 9.99 -8.05 -10.01
N SER A 69 10.95 -7.64 -9.17
CA SER A 69 11.89 -8.51 -8.48
C SER A 69 11.83 -8.30 -6.96
N GLY A 70 12.30 -9.27 -6.19
CA GLY A 70 12.24 -9.22 -4.73
C GLY A 70 10.84 -9.56 -4.20
N LEU A 71 10.60 -9.32 -2.91
CA LEU A 71 9.33 -9.62 -2.27
C LEU A 71 8.32 -8.50 -2.51
N SER A 72 7.53 -8.62 -3.58
CA SER A 72 6.51 -7.64 -3.96
C SER A 72 5.13 -8.27 -4.00
N ILE A 73 4.26 -7.81 -3.12
CA ILE A 73 2.96 -8.40 -2.83
C ILE A 73 1.88 -7.38 -3.19
N GLY A 74 1.09 -7.69 -4.22
CA GLY A 74 -0.08 -6.90 -4.60
C GLY A 74 -1.38 -7.50 -4.09
N HIS A 75 -2.47 -6.82 -4.42
CA HIS A 75 -3.84 -7.29 -4.22
C HIS A 75 -4.19 -7.54 -2.75
N ALA A 76 -3.60 -6.79 -1.83
CA ALA A 76 -4.01 -6.81 -0.43
C ALA A 76 -5.49 -6.44 -0.33
N SER A 77 -6.28 -7.37 0.21
CA SER A 77 -7.74 -7.25 0.30
C SER A 77 -8.22 -7.56 1.73
N PRO A 78 -9.19 -6.81 2.27
CA PRO A 78 -9.84 -5.63 1.68
C PRO A 78 -8.84 -4.48 1.43
N GLU A 79 -9.07 -3.66 0.40
CA GLU A 79 -8.22 -2.49 0.12
C GLU A 79 -8.39 -1.41 1.20
N ALA A 80 -7.45 -0.45 1.28
CA ALA A 80 -7.54 0.63 2.27
C ALA A 80 -8.83 1.45 2.12
N ALA A 81 -9.24 1.79 0.89
CA ALA A 81 -10.48 2.55 0.65
C ALA A 81 -11.76 1.79 1.06
N ALA A 82 -11.68 0.47 1.22
CA ALA A 82 -12.78 -0.39 1.66
C ALA A 82 -12.70 -0.76 3.15
N GLY A 83 -11.80 -0.12 3.92
CA GLY A 83 -11.67 -0.40 5.34
C GLY A 83 -10.73 -1.55 5.68
N GLY A 84 -9.87 -1.98 4.76
CA GLY A 84 -8.91 -3.06 5.00
C GLY A 84 -7.86 -2.74 6.06
N ALA A 85 -7.30 -3.78 6.67
CA ALA A 85 -6.25 -3.65 7.69
C ALA A 85 -5.00 -2.91 7.17
N ILE A 86 -4.70 -2.98 5.86
CA ILE A 86 -3.63 -2.21 5.22
C ILE A 86 -3.79 -0.68 5.39
N GLY A 87 -5.03 -0.20 5.54
CA GLY A 87 -5.33 1.21 5.84
C GLY A 87 -5.10 1.60 7.31
N LEU A 88 -4.87 0.63 8.21
CA LEU A 88 -4.65 0.86 9.64
C LEU A 88 -3.17 0.82 10.06
N VAL A 89 -2.28 0.41 9.15
CA VAL A 89 -0.85 0.38 9.41
C VAL A 89 -0.34 1.81 9.65
N ARG A 90 0.59 1.96 10.59
CA ARG A 90 1.30 3.18 10.95
C ARG A 90 2.81 2.98 10.80
N ASP A 91 3.55 4.06 10.57
CA ASP A 91 5.00 3.98 10.46
C ASP A 91 5.61 3.44 11.77
N GLY A 92 6.54 2.50 11.65
CA GLY A 92 7.15 1.81 12.79
C GLY A 92 6.45 0.50 13.19
N ASP A 93 5.25 0.21 12.69
CA ASP A 93 4.62 -1.08 12.93
C ASP A 93 5.44 -2.23 12.34
N LYS A 94 5.39 -3.39 13.01
CA LYS A 94 5.98 -4.62 12.50
C LYS A 94 4.93 -5.41 11.71
N VAL A 95 5.31 -5.87 10.53
CA VAL A 95 4.49 -6.78 9.71
C VAL A 95 5.28 -8.06 9.50
N LEU A 96 4.67 -9.19 9.84
CA LEU A 96 5.22 -10.52 9.60
C LEU A 96 4.71 -11.04 8.26
N ILE A 97 5.61 -11.25 7.31
CA ILE A 97 5.31 -11.94 6.05
C ILE A 97 5.88 -13.35 6.15
N ASP A 98 4.99 -14.34 6.20
CA ASP A 98 5.34 -15.76 6.30
C ASP A 98 4.96 -16.46 4.99
N ILE A 99 5.98 -16.69 4.15
CA ILE A 99 5.80 -17.32 2.84
C ILE A 99 5.39 -18.80 2.95
N PRO A 100 6.05 -19.65 3.77
CA PRO A 100 5.61 -21.03 3.98
C PRO A 100 4.16 -21.16 4.43
N ASN A 101 3.71 -20.31 5.37
CA ASN A 101 2.35 -20.35 5.89
C ASN A 101 1.36 -19.48 5.11
N ARG A 102 1.82 -18.79 4.06
CA ARG A 102 1.01 -17.91 3.18
C ARG A 102 0.22 -16.86 3.97
N SER A 103 0.87 -16.21 4.93
CA SER A 103 0.23 -15.21 5.79
C SER A 103 0.99 -13.88 5.84
N ILE A 104 0.25 -12.80 6.06
CA ILE A 104 0.78 -11.45 6.26
C ILE A 104 0.03 -10.88 7.46
N ASN A 105 0.72 -10.64 8.56
CA ASN A 105 0.11 -10.21 9.82
C ASN A 105 0.71 -8.90 10.29
N LEU A 106 -0.15 -7.92 10.59
CA LEU A 106 0.24 -6.74 11.34
C LEU A 106 0.38 -7.14 12.80
N LEU A 107 1.57 -6.97 13.38
CA LEU A 107 1.89 -7.42 14.73
C LEU A 107 1.48 -6.38 15.79
N ILE A 108 0.17 -6.15 15.88
CA ILE A 108 -0.47 -5.37 16.94
C ILE A 108 -1.56 -6.24 17.59
N ASP A 109 -1.96 -5.90 18.81
CA ASP A 109 -3.08 -6.57 19.45
C ASP A 109 -4.44 -6.10 18.91
N ASP A 110 -5.49 -6.86 19.24
CA ASP A 110 -6.84 -6.60 18.77
C ASP A 110 -7.42 -5.28 19.33
N ALA A 111 -6.97 -4.84 20.50
CA ALA A 111 -7.45 -3.61 21.13
C ALA A 111 -6.94 -2.38 20.36
N GLU A 112 -5.63 -2.34 20.07
CA GLU A 112 -5.01 -1.33 19.22
C GLU A 112 -5.64 -1.36 17.81
N MET A 113 -5.86 -2.55 17.24
CA MET A 113 -6.49 -2.66 15.93
C MET A 113 -7.91 -2.06 15.91
N ALA A 114 -8.70 -2.31 16.96
CA ALA A 114 -10.04 -1.76 17.10
C ALA A 114 -10.03 -0.24 17.31
N GLU A 115 -9.11 0.27 18.12
CA GLU A 115 -8.94 1.71 18.35
C GLU A 115 -8.59 2.44 17.04
N ARG A 116 -7.58 1.94 16.32
CA ARG A 116 -7.17 2.51 15.03
C ARG A 116 -8.30 2.50 14.02
N ARG A 117 -9.10 1.44 14.01
CA ARG A 117 -10.27 1.33 13.14
C ARG A 117 -11.29 2.41 13.46
N ALA A 118 -11.66 2.57 14.73
CA ALA A 118 -12.60 3.60 15.16
C ALA A 118 -12.11 5.03 14.83
N GLU A 119 -10.81 5.29 14.96
CA GLU A 119 -10.22 6.55 14.53
C GLU A 119 -10.28 6.76 13.01
N GLN A 120 -9.95 5.72 12.24
CA GLN A 120 -9.94 5.79 10.79
C GLN A 120 -11.35 5.94 10.21
N ASP A 121 -12.35 5.28 10.81
CA ASP A 121 -13.76 5.42 10.44
C ASP A 121 -14.24 6.87 10.60
N LYS A 122 -13.80 7.56 11.66
CA LYS A 122 -14.10 9.00 11.88
C LYS A 122 -13.42 9.91 10.87
N LYS A 123 -12.17 9.59 10.48
CA LYS A 123 -11.40 10.35 9.48
C LYS A 123 -11.88 10.11 8.04
N GLY A 124 -12.42 8.91 7.78
CA GLY A 124 -12.82 8.41 6.48
C GLY A 124 -11.70 7.64 5.76
N TRP A 125 -12.10 6.68 4.92
CA TRP A 125 -11.19 5.79 4.19
C TRP A 125 -10.76 6.38 2.85
N LYS A 126 -9.90 7.39 2.91
CA LYS A 126 -9.35 8.10 1.76
C LYS A 126 -7.91 8.55 2.04
N PRO A 127 -7.09 8.78 1.00
CA PRO A 127 -5.79 9.39 1.16
C PRO A 127 -5.88 10.73 1.92
N VAL A 128 -4.96 10.94 2.84
CA VAL A 128 -4.65 12.24 3.45
C VAL A 128 -3.86 13.09 2.47
N GLU A 129 -2.97 12.48 1.69
CA GLU A 129 -2.22 13.18 0.65
C GLU A 129 -3.13 13.66 -0.48
N SER A 130 -2.92 14.91 -0.93
CA SER A 130 -3.58 15.42 -2.13
C SER A 130 -3.03 14.71 -3.37
N ARG A 131 -3.92 14.08 -4.12
CA ARG A 131 -3.60 13.38 -5.37
C ARG A 131 -4.21 14.17 -6.55
N PRO A 132 -3.48 15.11 -7.17
CA PRO A 132 -3.98 15.89 -8.29
C PRO A 132 -4.05 15.04 -9.56
N ARG A 133 -5.01 14.12 -9.62
CA ARG A 133 -5.28 13.27 -10.78
C ARG A 133 -6.68 13.54 -11.30
N LYS A 134 -6.82 13.67 -12.62
CA LYS A 134 -8.13 13.75 -13.27
C LYS A 134 -8.78 12.35 -13.26
N VAL A 135 -9.72 12.14 -12.33
CA VAL A 135 -10.53 10.92 -12.31
C VAL A 135 -11.75 11.09 -13.22
N THR A 136 -11.79 10.32 -14.30
CA THR A 136 -12.90 10.35 -15.28
C THR A 136 -14.20 9.82 -14.67
N THR A 137 -15.35 10.15 -15.27
CA THR A 137 -16.65 9.61 -14.85
C THR A 137 -16.68 8.08 -14.88
N ALA A 138 -16.04 7.47 -15.88
CA ALA A 138 -15.91 6.01 -15.97
C ALA A 138 -15.13 5.42 -14.78
N LEU A 139 -14.02 6.02 -14.38
CA LEU A 139 -13.26 5.56 -13.20
C LEU A 139 -14.02 5.78 -11.89
N LYS A 140 -14.82 6.86 -11.78
CA LYS A 140 -15.71 7.06 -10.62
C LYS A 140 -16.78 5.98 -10.56
N ALA A 141 -17.42 5.66 -11.69
CA ALA A 141 -18.40 4.58 -11.77
C ALA A 141 -17.77 3.21 -11.43
N TYR A 142 -16.57 2.94 -11.96
CA TYR A 142 -15.80 1.74 -11.61
C TYR A 142 -15.55 1.65 -10.10
N ALA A 143 -15.07 2.73 -9.47
CA ALA A 143 -14.82 2.77 -8.03
C ALA A 143 -16.06 2.45 -7.18
N LEU A 144 -17.24 2.85 -7.64
CA LEU A 144 -18.50 2.60 -6.93
C LEU A 144 -18.96 1.15 -7.03
N LEU A 145 -18.62 0.46 -8.13
CA LEU A 145 -19.14 -0.86 -8.48
C LEU A 145 -18.12 -2.00 -8.32
N ALA A 146 -16.83 -1.69 -8.21
CA ALA A 146 -15.79 -2.69 -8.02
C ALA A 146 -15.96 -3.44 -6.69
N THR A 147 -15.74 -4.76 -6.73
CA THR A 147 -15.84 -5.70 -5.61
C THR A 147 -14.46 -6.03 -5.05
#